data_AF-A0A0X8JPY9-F1
#
_entry.id   AF-A0A0X8JPY9-F1
#
_cell.length_a   1.000
_cell.length_b   1.000
_cell.length_c   1.000
_cell.angle_alpha   90.00
_cell.angle_beta   90.00
_cell.angle_gamma   90.00
#
_symmetry.space_group_name_H-M   'P 1'
#
loop_
_entity.id
_entity.type
_entity.pdbx_description
1 polymer ?
#
loop_
_entity_poly.entity_id
_entity_poly.type
_entity_poly.pdbx_seq_one_letter_code
_entity_poly.pdbx_strand_id
1 'polypeptide(L)' 'MGVDAGWRLRFSRKDREVFWVRPEVVPQLENVLYIATDWTLELHPAGEWLRAVYTRKARP' A
#
# COMPACT_ATOMS: atom_id res chain seq x y z
N MET A 1 19.64 7.22 0.13
CA MET A 1 19.55 6.02 -0.74
C MET A 1 18.09 5.64 -0.80
N GLY A 2 17.45 5.81 -1.96
CA GLY A 2 16.04 5.45 -2.13
C GLY A 2 15.90 3.95 -2.06
N VAL A 3 15.10 3.46 -1.13
CA VAL A 3 14.69 2.05 -1.13
C VAL A 3 13.86 1.88 -2.40
N ASP A 4 14.40 1.15 -3.38
CA ASP A 4 13.62 0.68 -4.52
C ASP A 4 12.53 -0.23 -3.96
N ALA A 5 11.38 0.37 -3.64
CA ALA A 5 10.17 -0.37 -3.33
C ALA A 5 9.85 -1.16 -4.60
N GLY A 6 10.19 -2.44 -4.63
CA GLY A 6 9.91 -3.31 -5.78
C GLY A 6 8.41 -3.57 -5.88
N TRP A 7 7.69 -2.73 -6.61
CA TRP A 7 6.26 -2.92 -6.88
C TRP A 7 6.12 -3.99 -7.97
N ARG A 8 5.58 -5.17 -7.63
CA ARG A 8 5.47 -6.27 -8.62
C ARG A 8 4.18 -6.22 -9.45
N LEU A 9 3.08 -5.68 -8.90
CA LEU A 9 1.81 -5.42 -9.59
C LEU A 9 1.04 -4.30 -8.88
N ARG A 10 0.51 -3.33 -9.64
CA ARG A 10 -0.42 -2.29 -9.17
C ARG A 10 -1.77 -2.45 -9.87
N PHE A 11 -2.83 -2.68 -9.11
CA PHE A 11 -4.19 -2.52 -9.60
C PHE A 11 -4.79 -1.28 -8.98
N SER A 12 -5.21 -0.31 -9.80
CA SER A 12 -5.84 0.93 -9.33
C SER A 12 -7.27 1.01 -9.85
N ARG A 13 -8.22 1.19 -8.92
CA ARG A 13 -9.56 1.71 -9.16
C ARG A 13 -9.65 3.04 -8.42
N LYS A 14 -10.60 3.91 -8.81
CA LYS A 14 -10.72 5.30 -8.31
C LYS A 14 -10.55 5.45 -6.78
N ASP A 15 -10.97 4.43 -6.02
CA ASP A 15 -10.96 4.42 -4.56
C ASP A 15 -10.22 3.22 -3.96
N ARG A 16 -9.45 2.45 -4.75
CA ARG A 16 -8.74 1.26 -4.26
C ARG A 16 -7.45 0.99 -5.03
N GLU A 17 -6.33 0.86 -4.32
CA GLU A 17 -5.05 0.45 -4.87
C GLU A 17 -4.57 -0.85 -4.21
N VAL A 18 -4.07 -1.80 -5.00
CA VAL A 18 -3.57 -3.08 -4.49
C VAL A 18 -2.16 -3.33 -5.00
N PHE A 19 -1.28 -3.71 -4.09
CA PHE A 19 0.14 -3.92 -4.32
C PHE A 19 0.62 -5.22 -3.68
N TRP A 20 1.57 -5.89 -4.32
CA TRP A 20 2.36 -6.96 -3.71
C TRP A 20 3.75 -6.43 -3.42
N VAL A 21 4.11 -6.36 -2.14
CA VAL A 21 5.34 -5.75 -1.65
C VAL A 21 6.13 -6.71 -0.77
N ARG A 22 7.43 -6.46 -0.61
CA ARG A 22 8.21 -7.13 0.43
C ARG A 22 7.85 -6.58 1.82
N PRO A 23 7.93 -7.38 2.90
CA PRO A 23 7.68 -6.90 4.26
C PRO A 23 8.51 -5.68 4.67
N GLU A 24 9.73 -5.57 4.15
CA GLU A 24 10.67 -4.46 4.41
C GLU A 24 10.15 -3.09 3.96
N VAL A 25 9.14 -3.06 3.08
CA VAL A 25 8.58 -1.82 2.50
C VAL A 25 7.40 -1.27 3.33
N VAL A 26 6.94 -2.01 4.35
CA VAL A 26 5.80 -1.60 5.19
C VAL A 26 5.98 -0.21 5.82
N PRO A 27 7.14 0.16 6.40
CA PRO A 27 7.32 1.50 6.97
C PRO A 27 7.13 2.62 5.93
N GLN A 28 7.54 2.40 4.68
CA GLN A 28 7.32 3.36 3.60
C GLN A 28 5.84 3.46 3.23
N LEU A 29 5.10 2.34 3.25
CA LEU A 29 3.65 2.35 3.00
C LEU A 29 2.89 3.12 4.10
N GLU A 30 3.27 2.94 5.36
CA GLU A 30 2.70 3.68 6.48
C GLU A 30 3.04 5.17 6.40
N ASN A 31 4.27 5.51 6.00
CA ASN A 31 4.68 6.91 5.78
C ASN A 31 3.79 7.63 4.75
N VAL A 32 3.35 6.93 3.70
CA VAL A 32 2.44 7.51 2.70
C VAL A 32 1.11 7.95 3.33
N LEU A 33 0.59 7.25 4.35
CA LEU A 33 -0.67 7.60 5.01
C LEU A 33 -0.61 8.93 5.78
N TYR A 34 0.57 9.38 6.19
CA TYR A 34 0.73 10.69 6.83
C TYR A 34 0.46 11.85 5.85
N ILE A 35 0.71 11.61 4.55
CA ILE A 35 0.49 12.61 3.49
C ILE A 35 -0.87 12.39 2.84
N ALA A 36 -1.22 11.14 2.54
CA ALA A 36 -2.46 10.73 1.89
C ALA A 36 -3.53 10.35 2.93
N THR A 37 -3.96 11.33 3.72
CA THR A 37 -4.85 11.12 4.88
C THR A 37 -6.26 10.65 4.51
N ASP A 38 -6.66 10.76 3.25
CA ASP A 38 -7.91 10.26 2.69
C ASP A 38 -7.88 8.76 2.37
N TRP A 39 -6.80 8.05 2.69
CA TRP A 39 -6.63 6.62 2.46
C TRP A 39 -6.48 5.84 3.76
N THR A 40 -6.79 4.55 3.70
CA THR A 40 -6.49 3.53 4.70
C THR A 40 -5.64 2.44 4.06
N LEU A 41 -4.84 1.72 4.85
CA LEU A 41 -4.00 0.61 4.40
C LEU A 41 -4.41 -0.67 5.13
N GLU A 42 -4.59 -1.75 4.37
CA GLU A 42 -4.71 -3.11 4.89
C GLU A 42 -3.55 -3.96 4.37
N LEU A 43 -2.92 -4.72 5.26
CA LEU A 43 -1.82 -5.63 4.92
C LEU A 43 -2.27 -7.07 5.11
N HIS A 44 -2.16 -7.88 4.05
CA HIS A 44 -2.46 -9.30 4.12
C HIS A 44 -1.22 -10.13 3.77
N PRO A 45 -0.85 -11.13 4.59
CA PRO A 45 0.20 -12.08 4.25
C PRO A 45 -0.11 -12.82 2.93
N ALA A 46 0.89 -12.95 2.06
CA ALA A 46 0.79 -13.64 0.78
C ALA A 46 2.11 -14.38 0.47
N GLY A 47 2.45 -15.36 1.31
CA GLY A 47 3.71 -16.10 1.22
C GLY A 47 4.89 -15.20 1.60
N GLU A 48 5.89 -15.10 0.72
CA GLU A 48 7.07 -14.22 0.88
C GLU A 48 6.75 -12.72 0.68
N TRP A 49 5.52 -12.41 0.27
CA TRP A 49 5.06 -11.07 -0.05
C TRP A 49 3.93 -10.65 0.89
N LEU A 50 3.70 -9.35 0.97
CA LEU A 50 2.50 -8.78 1.56
C LEU A 50 1.64 -8.19 0.46
N ARG A 51 0.33 -8.48 0.51
CA ARG A 51 -0.67 -7.76 -0.27
C ARG A 51 -1.08 -6.52 0.51
N ALA A 52 -0.60 -5.36 0.09
CA ALA A 52 -0.99 -4.06 0.59
C ALA A 52 -2.19 -3.54 -0.20
N VAL A 53 -3.26 -3.16 0.50
CA VAL A 53 -4.49 -2.62 -0.08
C VAL A 53 -4.71 -1.23 0.48
N TYR A 54 -4.58 -0.21 -0.35
CA TYR A 54 -5.06 1.12 -0.03
C TYR A 54 -6.52 1.26 -0.43
N THR A 55 -7.34 1.78 0.48
CA THR A 55 -8.75 2.10 0.20
C THR A 55 -9.02 3.54 0.57
N ARG A 56 -9.71 4.27 -0.30
CA ARG A 56 -10.09 5.65 -0.01
C ARG A 56 -11.19 5.67 1.03
N LYS A 57 -11.06 6.52 2.05
CA LYS A 57 -12.10 6.75 3.06
C LYS A 57 -13.35 7.25 2.34
N ALA A 58 -14.51 6.69 2.69
CA ALA A 58 -15.78 7.21 2.22
C ALA A 58 -15.89 8.67 2.69
N ARG A 59 -16.10 9.60 1.75
CA ARG A 59 -16.42 10.98 2.11
C ARG A 59 -17.88 11.01 2.61
N PRO A 60 -18.17 11.71 3.71
CA PRO A 60 -19.54 11.96 4.15
C PRO A 60 -20.32 12.78 3.11
#